data_AF-A0A3S1CD62-F1
#
_entry.id   AF-A0A3S1CD62-F1
#
_cell.length_a   1.000
_cell.length_b   1.000
_cell.length_c   1.000
_cell.angle_alpha   90.00
_cell.angle_beta   90.00
_cell.angle_gamma   90.00
#
_symmetry.space_group_name_H-M   'P 1'
#
loop_
_entity.id
_entity.type
_entity.pdbx_description
1 polymer ?
#
loop_
_entity_poly.entity_id
_entity_poly.type
_entity_poly.pdbx_seq_one_letter_code
_entity_poly.pdbx_strand_id
1 'polypeptide(L)'
;GDTDVAFTVAGGTLRAPPVSLENPAATLSADVTADLNAATVSAKGAITYRPGDEALVGSEPVVNFTAEGPFGAVKRAFDSEPLAQFLTQRALEKEQQRVEAMQAALLEKQRLRREVRYYAALKTERDKTAEELRRQEEAARLKAEADAKAKAEADAQAKADADAKA
;
A
#
# COMPACT_ATOMS: atom_id res chain seq x y z
N GLY A 1 1.75 39.09 1.93
CA GLY A 1 3.04 39.60 2.43
C GLY A 1 3.44 40.71 1.50
N ASP A 2 3.91 41.82 2.04
CA ASP A 2 4.53 42.88 1.23
C ASP A 2 5.86 42.34 0.69
N THR A 3 6.03 42.43 -0.62
CA THR A 3 7.26 42.08 -1.32
C THR A 3 7.72 43.29 -2.10
N ASP A 4 8.88 43.84 -1.70
CA ASP A 4 9.55 44.90 -2.44
C ASP A 4 10.29 44.32 -3.63
N VAL A 5 9.97 44.82 -4.83
CA VAL A 5 10.61 44.40 -6.08
C VAL A 5 11.40 45.57 -6.63
N ALA A 6 12.72 45.41 -6.71
CA ALA A 6 13.59 46.38 -7.36
C ALA A 6 13.34 46.38 -8.88
N PHE A 7 13.46 47.55 -9.50
CA PHE A 7 13.33 47.69 -10.95
C PHE A 7 14.30 48.75 -11.49
N THR A 8 14.66 48.61 -12.75
CA THR A 8 15.46 49.57 -13.51
C THR A 8 14.64 50.15 -14.63
N VAL A 9 14.78 51.46 -14.89
CA VAL A 9 14.20 52.13 -16.05
C VAL A 9 15.32 52.71 -16.91
N ALA A 10 15.36 52.32 -18.18
CA ALA A 10 16.33 52.84 -19.15
C ALA A 10 15.70 52.89 -20.55
N GLY A 11 15.85 54.02 -21.25
CA GLY A 11 15.38 54.17 -22.63
C GLY A 11 13.85 54.02 -22.82
N GLY A 12 13.07 54.26 -21.76
CA GLY A 12 11.62 54.02 -21.77
C GLY A 12 11.21 52.57 -21.47
N THR A 13 12.15 51.68 -21.17
CA THR A 13 11.88 50.30 -20.77
C THR A 13 12.11 50.12 -19.28
N LEU A 14 11.10 49.60 -18.58
CA LEU A 14 11.19 49.12 -17.21
C LEU A 14 11.51 47.61 -17.22
N ARG A 15 12.49 47.20 -16.43
CA ARG A 15 12.82 45.78 -16.19
C ARG A 15 12.99 45.53 -14.70
N ALA A 16 12.30 44.52 -14.20
CA ALA A 16 12.56 43.95 -12.89
C ALA A 16 13.48 42.73 -13.03
N PRO A 17 14.37 42.45 -12.06
CA PRO A 17 15.01 41.14 -11.93
C PRO A 17 13.93 40.04 -11.77
N PRO A 18 14.28 38.77 -12.07
CA PRO A 18 13.38 37.66 -11.83
C PRO A 18 12.92 37.64 -10.37
N VAL A 19 11.61 37.61 -10.14
CA VAL A 19 11.02 37.50 -8.80
C VAL A 19 10.72 36.04 -8.49
N SER A 20 10.96 35.63 -7.24
CA SER A 20 10.55 34.32 -6.71
C SER A 20 9.77 34.54 -5.43
N LEU A 21 8.54 34.06 -5.38
CA LEU A 21 7.68 34.10 -4.21
C LEU A 21 7.33 32.68 -3.80
N GLU A 22 7.62 32.35 -2.56
CA GLU A 22 7.39 31.01 -2.04
C GLU A 22 6.28 30.99 -1.00
N ASN A 23 5.47 29.95 -1.04
CA ASN A 23 4.57 29.59 0.05
C ASN A 23 4.66 28.08 0.30
N PRO A 24 4.02 27.55 1.36
CA PRO A 24 4.06 26.12 1.67
C PRO A 24 3.58 25.19 0.54
N ALA A 25 2.77 25.65 -0.40
CA ALA A 25 2.17 24.85 -1.46
C ALA A 25 2.90 24.96 -2.81
N ALA A 26 3.58 26.08 -3.09
CA ALA A 26 4.17 26.35 -4.39
C ALA A 26 5.23 27.46 -4.35
N THR A 27 6.06 27.49 -5.39
CA THR A 27 6.94 28.61 -5.73
C THR A 27 6.43 29.27 -7.00
N LEU A 28 6.21 30.58 -6.97
CA LEU A 28 5.89 31.41 -8.11
C LEU A 28 7.17 32.12 -8.57
N SER A 29 7.58 31.93 -9.81
CA SER A 29 8.66 32.70 -10.44
C SER A 29 8.12 33.55 -11.59
N ALA A 30 8.65 34.76 -11.76
CA ALA A 30 8.24 35.62 -12.87
C ALA A 30 9.35 36.59 -13.31
N ASP A 31 9.44 36.80 -14.62
CA ASP A 31 10.16 37.90 -15.27
C ASP A 31 9.15 38.95 -15.72
N VAL A 32 9.39 40.22 -15.38
CA VAL A 32 8.51 41.33 -15.73
C VAL A 32 9.27 42.44 -16.47
N THR A 33 8.71 42.86 -17.60
CA THR A 33 9.20 43.97 -18.42
C THR A 33 8.05 44.85 -18.86
N ALA A 34 8.29 46.14 -19.00
CA ALA A 34 7.31 47.06 -19.58
C ALA A 34 7.98 48.08 -20.50
N ASP A 35 7.36 48.36 -21.64
CA ASP A 35 7.75 49.42 -22.55
C ASP A 35 6.80 50.59 -22.35
N LEU A 36 7.32 51.67 -21.77
CA LEU A 36 6.56 52.88 -21.44
C LEU A 36 6.30 53.75 -22.68
N ASN A 37 7.10 53.60 -23.74
CA ASN A 37 6.87 54.30 -25.00
C ASN A 37 5.72 53.67 -25.77
N ALA A 38 5.67 52.33 -25.78
CA ALA A 38 4.60 51.55 -26.42
C ALA A 38 3.37 51.34 -25.50
N ALA A 39 3.47 51.73 -24.23
CA ALA A 39 2.47 51.47 -23.20
C ALA A 39 2.10 49.98 -23.06
N THR A 40 3.09 49.08 -23.18
CA THR A 40 2.91 47.63 -23.09
C THR A 40 3.63 47.03 -21.89
N VAL A 41 3.13 45.89 -21.43
CA VAL A 41 3.73 45.06 -20.39
C VAL A 41 3.83 43.62 -20.87
N SER A 42 4.89 42.95 -20.49
CA SER A 42 5.09 41.51 -20.67
C SER A 42 5.58 40.90 -19.37
N ALA A 43 4.91 39.85 -18.94
CA ALA A 43 5.31 38.99 -17.84
C ALA A 43 5.28 37.54 -18.30
N LYS A 44 6.30 36.77 -17.90
CA LYS A 44 6.37 35.33 -18.12
C LYS A 44 6.86 34.67 -16.84
N GLY A 45 6.36 33.49 -16.54
CA GLY A 45 6.70 32.84 -15.29
C GLY A 45 6.15 31.44 -15.16
N ALA A 46 6.40 30.86 -13.99
CA ALA A 46 5.98 29.52 -13.65
C ALA A 46 5.43 29.46 -12.22
N ILE A 47 4.43 28.61 -12.03
CA ILE A 47 3.97 28.16 -10.72
C ILE A 47 4.42 26.71 -10.57
N THR A 48 5.43 26.48 -9.74
CA THR A 48 5.93 25.13 -9.41
C THR A 48 5.30 24.69 -8.09
N TYR A 49 4.39 23.72 -8.15
CA TYR A 49 3.78 23.16 -6.94
C TYR A 49 4.78 22.29 -6.18
N ARG A 50 4.64 22.21 -4.86
CA ARG A 50 5.46 21.32 -4.03
C ARG A 50 4.79 19.94 -3.99
N PRO A 51 5.38 18.89 -4.60
CA PRO A 51 4.72 17.59 -4.72
C PRO A 51 4.75 16.76 -3.42
N GLY A 52 5.61 17.09 -2.45
CA GLY A 52 5.72 16.34 -1.19
C GLY A 52 6.02 14.87 -1.44
N ASP A 53 5.24 13.97 -0.85
CA ASP A 53 5.36 12.51 -1.01
C ASP A 53 5.04 12.02 -2.44
N GLU A 54 4.47 12.89 -3.27
CA GLU A 54 4.17 12.62 -4.67
C GLU A 54 5.32 13.03 -5.62
N ALA A 55 6.48 13.39 -5.07
CA ALA A 55 7.65 13.81 -5.84
C ALA A 55 8.08 12.74 -6.85
N LEU A 56 8.41 13.21 -8.05
CA LEU A 56 8.76 12.37 -9.19
C LEU A 56 10.14 12.77 -9.70
N VAL A 57 11.03 11.79 -9.85
CA VAL A 57 12.39 12.07 -10.33
C VAL A 57 12.33 12.54 -11.79
N GLY A 58 12.89 13.72 -12.05
CA GLY A 58 12.96 14.29 -13.40
C GLY A 58 11.66 14.93 -13.91
N SER A 59 10.65 15.12 -13.05
CA SER A 59 9.42 15.84 -13.41
C SER A 59 8.93 16.70 -12.24
N GLU A 60 8.49 17.92 -12.54
CA GLU A 60 7.92 18.84 -11.55
C GLU A 60 6.49 19.24 -11.96
N PRO A 61 5.58 19.42 -10.99
CA PRO A 61 4.22 19.90 -11.26
C PRO A 61 4.25 21.41 -11.53
N VAL A 62 4.41 21.80 -12.78
CA VAL A 62 4.57 23.20 -13.18
C VAL A 62 3.41 23.67 -14.06
N VAL A 63 2.94 24.89 -13.81
CA VAL A 63 2.08 25.64 -14.73
C VAL A 63 2.82 26.89 -15.18
N ASN A 64 3.10 26.99 -16.48
CA ASN A 64 3.69 28.17 -17.08
C ASN A 64 2.59 29.21 -17.34
N PHE A 65 2.95 30.48 -17.28
CA PHE A 65 2.04 31.55 -17.66
C PHE A 65 2.75 32.65 -18.42
N THR A 66 1.98 33.34 -19.26
CA THR A 66 2.38 34.60 -19.89
C THR A 66 1.26 35.62 -19.73
N ALA A 67 1.64 36.88 -19.60
CA ALA A 67 0.73 38.00 -19.59
C ALA A 67 1.34 39.13 -20.41
N GLU A 68 0.77 39.44 -21.57
CA GLU A 68 1.32 40.43 -22.49
C GLU A 68 0.24 41.31 -23.11
N GLY A 69 0.55 42.58 -23.28
CA GLY A 69 -0.28 43.52 -24.02
C GLY A 69 -0.20 44.95 -23.49
N PRO A 70 -1.06 45.85 -24.00
CA PRO A 70 -1.14 47.22 -23.51
C PRO A 70 -1.55 47.28 -22.05
N PHE A 71 -1.12 48.33 -21.33
CA PHE A 71 -1.63 48.62 -20.00
C PHE A 71 -3.16 48.73 -20.04
N GLY A 72 -3.85 47.98 -19.16
CA GLY A 72 -5.32 47.91 -19.12
C GLY A 72 -5.96 46.89 -20.08
N ALA A 73 -5.19 46.29 -21.00
CA ALA A 73 -5.67 45.30 -21.97
C ALA A 73 -4.74 44.08 -22.11
N VAL A 74 -4.12 43.66 -21.00
CA VAL A 74 -3.18 42.53 -20.96
C VAL A 74 -3.92 41.21 -21.21
N LYS A 75 -3.44 40.43 -22.19
CA LYS A 75 -3.89 39.07 -22.43
C LYS A 75 -3.07 38.10 -21.59
N ARG A 76 -3.73 37.10 -21.01
CA ARG A 76 -3.10 36.07 -20.17
C ARG A 76 -3.23 34.72 -20.86
N ALA A 77 -2.17 33.93 -20.83
CA ALA A 77 -2.19 32.54 -21.26
C ALA A 77 -1.54 31.66 -20.18
N PHE A 78 -2.02 30.43 -20.07
CA PHE A 78 -1.49 29.42 -19.18
C PHE A 78 -1.17 28.18 -19.99
N ASP A 79 0.01 27.63 -19.77
CA ASP A 79 0.44 26.35 -20.30
C ASP A 79 0.51 25.35 -19.13
N SER A 80 -0.46 24.43 -19.13
CA SER A 80 -0.60 23.37 -18.14
C SER A 80 -0.11 22.01 -18.65
N GLU A 81 0.51 21.94 -19.82
CA GLU A 81 1.03 20.71 -20.38
C GLU A 81 2.06 20.03 -19.45
N PRO A 82 3.03 20.76 -18.84
CA PRO A 82 3.97 20.15 -17.91
C PRO A 82 3.28 19.53 -16.68
N LEU A 83 2.28 20.21 -16.10
CA LEU A 83 1.50 19.68 -15.00
C LEU A 83 0.74 18.41 -15.40
N ALA A 84 0.13 18.40 -16.58
CA ALA A 84 -0.59 17.22 -17.07
C ALA A 84 0.36 16.03 -17.27
N GLN A 85 1.57 16.28 -17.78
CA GLN A 85 2.61 15.26 -17.92
C GLN A 85 3.02 14.68 -16.56
N PHE A 86 3.31 15.54 -15.58
CA PHE A 86 3.64 15.12 -14.22
C PHE A 86 2.54 14.24 -13.62
N LEU A 87 1.28 14.68 -13.69
CA LEU A 87 0.14 13.94 -13.13
C LEU A 87 -0.08 12.59 -13.83
N THR A 88 0.15 12.53 -15.15
CA THR A 88 0.04 11.29 -15.93
C THR A 88 1.11 10.29 -15.51
N GLN A 89 2.37 10.73 -15.40
CA GLN A 89 3.46 9.86 -14.96
C GLN A 89 3.23 9.40 -13.52
N ARG A 90 2.75 10.29 -12.65
CA ARG A 90 2.47 9.94 -11.25
C ARG A 90 1.31 8.96 -11.11
N ALA A 91 0.26 9.11 -11.90
CA ALA A 91 -0.86 8.16 -11.94
C ALA A 91 -0.39 6.77 -12.36
N LEU A 92 0.52 6.69 -13.34
CA LEU A 92 1.12 5.43 -13.79
C LEU A 92 1.92 4.75 -12.67
N GLU A 93 2.78 5.48 -11.97
CA GLU A 93 3.56 4.90 -10.84
C GLU A 93 2.65 4.39 -9.73
N LYS A 94 1.60 5.14 -9.37
CA LYS A 94 0.63 4.70 -8.36
C LYS A 94 -0.07 3.40 -8.76
N GLU A 95 -0.45 3.29 -10.02
CA GLU A 95 -1.10 2.07 -10.51
C GLU A 95 -0.12 0.89 -10.54
N GLN A 96 1.15 1.11 -10.90
CA GLN A 96 2.19 0.07 -10.80
C GLN A 96 2.36 -0.41 -9.36
N GLN A 97 2.52 0.50 -8.39
CA GLN A 97 2.63 0.16 -6.97
C GLN A 97 1.40 -0.61 -6.47
N ARG A 98 0.21 -0.22 -6.92
CA ARG A 98 -1.04 -0.91 -6.57
C ARG A 98 -1.06 -2.35 -7.10
N VAL A 99 -0.62 -2.55 -8.34
CA VAL A 99 -0.55 -3.88 -8.97
C VAL A 99 0.47 -4.76 -8.25
N GLU A 100 1.66 -4.23 -7.94
CA GLU A 100 2.69 -4.96 -7.21
C GLU A 100 2.22 -5.36 -5.80
N ALA A 101 1.59 -4.43 -5.08
CA ALA A 101 1.00 -4.70 -3.77
C ALA A 101 -0.09 -5.79 -3.85
N MET A 102 -0.92 -5.76 -4.90
CA MET A 102 -1.94 -6.77 -5.14
C MET A 102 -1.31 -8.14 -5.41
N GLN A 103 -0.26 -8.21 -6.22
CA GLN A 103 0.44 -9.46 -6.53
C GLN A 103 1.12 -10.04 -5.28
N ALA A 104 1.79 -9.21 -4.50
CA ALA A 104 2.42 -9.61 -3.24
C ALA A 104 1.38 -10.16 -2.26
N ALA A 105 0.25 -9.48 -2.09
CA ALA A 105 -0.84 -9.92 -1.23
C ALA A 105 -1.46 -11.26 -1.70
N LEU A 106 -1.58 -11.46 -3.02
CA LEU A 106 -2.11 -12.69 -3.60
C LEU A 106 -1.17 -13.88 -3.35
N LEU A 107 0.14 -13.70 -3.57
CA LEU A 107 1.14 -14.74 -3.30
C LEU A 107 1.18 -15.10 -1.81
N GLU A 108 1.15 -14.10 -0.93
CA GLU A 108 1.14 -14.33 0.50
C GLU A 108 -0.13 -15.06 0.96
N LYS A 109 -1.29 -14.69 0.42
CA LYS A 109 -2.55 -15.39 0.69
C LYS A 109 -2.50 -16.85 0.23
N GLN A 110 -1.84 -17.14 -0.90
CA GLN A 110 -1.65 -18.51 -1.36
C GLN A 110 -0.70 -19.29 -0.43
N ARG A 111 0.40 -18.68 0.03
CA ARG A 111 1.32 -19.26 1.01
C ARG A 111 0.58 -19.64 2.29
N LEU A 112 -0.17 -18.69 2.86
CA LEU A 112 -0.96 -18.90 4.08
C LEU A 112 -2.01 -20.00 3.91
N ARG A 113 -2.70 -20.06 2.75
CA ARG A 113 -3.65 -21.16 2.47
C ARG A 113 -2.99 -22.53 2.44
N ARG A 114 -1.78 -22.64 1.88
CA ARG A 114 -1.01 -23.90 1.89
C ARG A 114 -0.60 -24.28 3.31
N GLU A 115 -0.13 -23.29 4.08
CA GLU A 115 0.29 -23.46 5.46
C GLU A 115 -0.87 -23.92 6.36
N VAL A 116 -2.03 -23.28 6.27
CA VAL A 116 -3.24 -23.68 7.01
C VAL A 116 -3.66 -25.11 6.63
N ARG A 117 -3.65 -25.47 5.35
CA ARG A 117 -3.98 -26.84 4.90
C ARG A 117 -3.00 -27.87 5.47
N TYR A 118 -1.71 -27.56 5.48
CA TYR A 118 -0.68 -28.44 6.03
C TYR A 118 -0.90 -28.71 7.52
N TYR A 119 -1.09 -27.66 8.33
CA TYR A 119 -1.33 -27.83 9.76
C TYR A 119 -2.67 -28.49 10.08
N ALA A 120 -3.71 -28.25 9.27
CA ALA A 120 -4.98 -28.96 9.41
C ALA A 120 -4.85 -30.47 9.14
N ALA A 121 -4.05 -30.86 8.13
CA ALA A 121 -3.76 -32.26 7.85
C ALA A 121 -2.96 -32.90 8.99
N LEU A 122 -1.92 -32.23 9.49
CA LEU A 122 -1.12 -32.72 10.61
C LEU A 122 -1.98 -32.92 11.87
N LYS A 123 -2.90 -31.99 12.16
CA LYS A 123 -3.83 -32.11 13.28
C LYS A 123 -4.74 -33.33 13.10
N THR A 124 -5.32 -33.50 11.91
CA THR A 124 -6.17 -34.66 11.61
C THR A 124 -5.44 -35.99 11.81
N GLU A 125 -4.19 -36.09 11.38
CA GLU A 125 -3.39 -37.31 11.58
C GLU A 125 -3.08 -37.56 13.08
N ARG A 126 -2.81 -36.51 13.86
CA ARG A 126 -2.64 -36.63 15.32
C ARG A 126 -3.92 -37.08 16.01
N ASP A 127 -5.06 -36.54 15.59
CA ASP A 127 -6.36 -36.90 16.17
C ASP A 127 -6.71 -38.36 15.85
N LYS A 128 -6.49 -38.82 14.60
CA LYS A 128 -6.68 -40.23 14.21
C LYS A 128 -5.80 -41.19 15.00
N THR A 129 -4.50 -40.90 15.11
CA THR A 129 -3.56 -41.76 15.85
C THR A 129 -3.91 -41.83 17.34
N ALA A 130 -4.35 -40.72 17.94
CA ALA A 130 -4.85 -40.70 19.31
C ALA A 130 -6.16 -41.50 19.48
N GLU A 131 -7.09 -41.43 18.52
CA GLU A 131 -8.31 -42.23 18.53
C GLU A 131 -8.03 -43.73 18.38
N GLU A 132 -7.11 -44.11 17.49
CA GLU A 132 -6.71 -45.50 17.28
C GLU A 132 -6.07 -46.08 18.55
N LEU A 133 -5.19 -45.34 19.21
CA LEU A 133 -4.63 -45.71 20.52
C LEU A 133 -5.72 -45.94 21.57
N ARG A 134 -6.68 -45.02 21.68
CA ARG A 134 -7.82 -45.16 22.62
C ARG A 134 -8.65 -46.41 22.33
N ARG A 135 -8.94 -46.71 21.05
CA ARG A 135 -9.69 -47.93 20.68
C ARG A 135 -8.90 -49.19 21.01
N GLN A 136 -7.58 -49.20 20.82
CA GLN A 136 -6.74 -50.33 21.19
C GLN A 136 -6.72 -50.55 22.71
N GLU A 137 -6.60 -49.48 23.50
CA GLU A 137 -6.66 -49.54 24.95
C GLU A 137 -8.02 -50.06 25.46
N GLU A 138 -9.13 -49.55 24.90
CA GLU A 138 -10.48 -50.03 25.24
C GLU A 138 -10.68 -51.50 24.86
N ALA A 139 -10.24 -51.92 23.67
CA ALA A 139 -10.32 -53.31 23.24
C ALA A 139 -9.46 -54.23 24.12
N ALA A 140 -8.27 -53.79 24.52
CA ALA A 140 -7.42 -54.53 25.47
C ALA A 140 -8.08 -54.65 26.84
N ARG A 141 -8.72 -53.57 27.33
CA ARG A 141 -9.46 -53.58 28.59
C ARG A 141 -10.64 -54.54 28.57
N LEU A 142 -11.43 -54.53 27.50
CA LEU A 142 -12.57 -55.44 27.32
C LEU A 142 -12.12 -56.92 27.24
N LYS A 143 -11.03 -57.21 26.52
CA LYS A 143 -10.45 -58.56 26.48
C LYS A 143 -9.97 -59.02 27.86
N ALA A 144 -9.23 -58.18 28.58
CA ALA A 144 -8.77 -58.50 29.92
C ALA A 144 -9.93 -58.76 30.89
N GLU A 145 -11.02 -57.98 30.79
CA GLU A 145 -12.24 -58.20 31.59
C GLU A 145 -12.94 -59.51 31.23
N ALA A 146 -13.03 -59.84 29.94
CA ALA A 146 -13.62 -61.11 29.47
C ALA A 146 -12.78 -62.32 29.91
N ASP A 147 -11.46 -62.25 29.79
CA ASP A 147 -10.54 -63.31 30.22
C ASP A 147 -10.60 -63.50 31.75
N ALA A 148 -10.73 -62.41 32.52
CA ALA A 148 -10.90 -62.48 33.96
C ALA A 148 -12.23 -63.14 34.37
N LYS A 149 -13.34 -62.81 33.68
CA LYS A 149 -14.64 -63.45 33.90
C LYS A 149 -14.60 -64.95 33.55
N ALA A 150 -14.02 -65.30 32.41
CA ALA A 150 -13.90 -66.70 31.98
C ALA A 150 -13.07 -67.54 32.97
N LYS A 151 -11.96 -66.98 33.50
CA LYS A 151 -11.19 -67.64 34.56
C LYS A 151 -11.99 -67.80 35.86
N ALA A 152 -12.70 -66.77 36.28
CA ALA A 152 -13.54 -66.82 37.49
C ALA A 152 -14.67 -67.87 37.36
N GLU A 153 -15.30 -67.98 36.19
CA GLU A 153 -16.32 -69.00 35.91
C GLU A 153 -15.74 -70.41 35.88
N ALA A 154 -14.57 -70.61 35.26
CA ALA A 154 -13.88 -71.90 35.26
C ALA A 154 -13.46 -72.33 36.67
N ASP A 155 -12.94 -71.40 37.48
CA ASP A 155 -12.58 -71.67 38.88
C ASP A 155 -13.81 -71.99 39.74
N ALA A 156 -14.97 -71.35 39.46
CA ALA A 156 -16.22 -71.64 40.14
C ALA A 156 -16.78 -73.02 39.76
N GLN A 157 -16.72 -73.41 38.49
CA GLN A 157 -17.11 -74.74 38.02
C GLN A 157 -16.20 -75.83 38.60
N ALA A 158 -14.88 -75.61 38.62
CA ALA A 158 -13.93 -76.56 39.21
C ALA A 158 -14.16 -76.77 40.71
N LYS A 159 -14.57 -75.73 41.45
CA LYS A 159 -14.95 -75.86 42.86
C LYS A 159 -16.27 -76.63 43.03
N ALA A 160 -17.28 -76.34 42.21
CA ALA A 160 -18.54 -77.06 42.24
C ALA A 160 -18.39 -78.56 41.91
N ASP A 161 -17.54 -78.90 40.95
CA ASP A 161 -17.24 -80.29 40.58
C ASP A 161 -16.39 -81.02 41.64
N ALA A 162 -15.56 -80.30 42.38
CA ALA A 162 -14.81 -80.84 43.51
C ALA A 162 -15.72 -81.13 44.72
N ASP A 163 -16.68 -80.24 45.00
CA ASP A 163 -17.66 -80.41 46.08
C ASP A 163 -18.70 -81.49 45.76
N ALA A 164 -18.99 -81.77 44.48
CA ALA A 164 -19.90 -82.84 44.05
C ALA A 164 -19.29 -84.26 44.05
N LYS A 165 -17.97 -84.38 44.25
CA LYS A 165 -17.24 -85.67 44.30
C LYS A 165 -16.75 -86.05 45.71
N ALA A 166 -17.04 -85.23 46.71
CA ALA A 166 -16.82 -85.51 48.14
C ALA A 166 -18.10 -86.09 48.77
#